data_AF-A0A835YWS3-F1
#
_entry.id   AF-A0A835YWS3-F1
#
_cell.length_a   1.000
_cell.length_b   1.000
_cell.length_c   1.000
_cell.angle_alpha   90.00
_cell.angle_beta   90.00
_cell.angle_gamma   90.00
#
_symmetry.space_group_name_H-M   'P 1'
#
loop_
_entity.id
_entity.type
_entity.pdbx_description
1 polymer ?
#
loop_
_entity_poly.entity_id
_entity_poly.type
_entity_poly.pdbx_seq_one_letter_code
_entity_poly.pdbx_strand_id
1 'polypeptide(L)'
;MEGEKLWTFLPPCPEHLLDGYRLPPNAWGGSYNVSAGWQSPVDLYRPFSESGAHGSDGIMLSAAAAYGVPEDVWARRKQVVQREGETVLIPPRWWHQVIHLAPSIAVASQHYAGARGRRRIFQHIRDWCGCGGSAAPPEIRSWPPQKQVEWVLQEGLCAKHGTDVGERLFKELMAGR
;
A
#
# COMPACT_ATOMS: atom_id res chain seq x y z
N MET A 1 -21.93 7.82 3.91
CA MET A 1 -21.17 6.72 3.24
C MET A 1 -21.78 5.45 3.77
N GLU A 2 -22.30 4.59 2.90
CA GLU A 2 -23.19 3.48 3.25
C GLU A 2 -22.48 2.12 3.31
N GLY A 3 -23.11 1.15 3.98
CA GLY A 3 -22.73 -0.25 4.02
C GLY A 3 -21.91 -0.68 5.25
N GLU A 4 -21.53 -1.96 5.26
CA GLU A 4 -20.79 -2.58 6.36
C GLU A 4 -19.59 -3.36 5.82
N LYS A 5 -18.41 -3.21 6.44
CA LYS A 5 -17.15 -3.83 6.01
C LYS A 5 -16.41 -4.46 7.17
N LEU A 6 -15.97 -5.70 7.00
CA LEU A 6 -15.02 -6.33 7.91
C LEU A 6 -13.60 -6.05 7.43
N TRP A 7 -12.80 -5.42 8.29
CA TRP A 7 -11.39 -5.18 8.08
C TRP A 7 -10.57 -6.14 8.93
N THR A 8 -9.60 -6.80 8.32
CA THR A 8 -8.56 -7.55 9.03
C THR A 8 -7.22 -6.91 8.73
N PHE A 9 -6.50 -6.55 9.77
CA PHE A 9 -5.21 -5.87 9.74
C PHE A 9 -4.12 -6.77 10.30
N LEU A 10 -3.01 -6.91 9.57
CA LEU A 10 -1.80 -7.53 10.08
C LEU A 10 -0.75 -6.44 10.34
N PRO A 11 0.01 -6.52 11.45
CA PRO A 11 1.05 -5.55 11.74
C PRO A 11 2.14 -5.55 10.66
N PRO A 12 2.97 -4.49 10.58
CA PRO A 12 4.09 -4.45 9.66
C PRO A 12 5.00 -5.66 9.83
N CYS A 13 5.24 -6.36 8.74
CA CYS A 13 6.14 -7.49 8.64
C CYS A 13 6.85 -7.47 7.26
N PRO A 14 8.04 -8.08 7.14
CA PRO A 14 8.72 -8.21 5.86
C PRO A 14 7.84 -8.83 4.78
N GLU A 15 7.93 -8.33 3.54
CA GLU A 15 7.03 -8.68 2.44
C GLU A 15 7.08 -10.18 2.11
N HIS A 16 8.26 -10.80 2.19
CA HIS A 16 8.45 -12.23 1.93
C HIS A 16 7.71 -13.14 2.91
N LEU A 17 7.28 -12.65 4.09
CA LEU A 17 6.52 -13.45 5.04
C LEU A 17 5.05 -13.64 4.65
N LEU A 18 4.57 -12.84 3.70
CA LEU A 18 3.20 -12.92 3.17
C LEU A 18 3.22 -13.13 1.65
N ASP A 19 4.32 -13.64 1.10
CA ASP A 19 4.51 -13.76 -0.37
C ASP A 19 4.20 -12.44 -1.10
N GLY A 20 4.57 -11.32 -0.49
CA GLY A 20 4.26 -9.98 -0.96
C GLY A 20 5.00 -9.65 -2.25
N TYR A 21 4.26 -9.16 -3.24
CA TYR A 21 4.80 -8.70 -4.52
C TYR A 21 4.36 -7.28 -4.83
N ARG A 22 5.18 -6.57 -5.61
CA ARG A 22 4.85 -5.21 -6.07
C ARG A 22 3.77 -5.30 -7.13
N LEU A 23 2.71 -4.52 -6.95
CA LEU A 23 1.68 -4.40 -7.96
C LEU A 23 2.23 -3.61 -9.15
N PRO A 24 2.19 -4.18 -10.38
CA PRO A 24 2.42 -3.38 -11.56
C PRO A 24 1.31 -2.32 -11.60
N PRO A 25 1.68 -1.07 -11.87
CA PRO A 25 0.75 -0.01 -11.62
C PRO A 25 -0.25 0.13 -12.77
N ASN A 26 -1.50 -0.28 -12.53
CA ASN A 26 -2.53 -0.37 -13.57
C ASN A 26 -3.80 0.44 -13.23
N ALA A 27 -3.74 1.35 -12.25
CA ALA A 27 -4.94 1.97 -11.69
C ALA A 27 -5.72 2.87 -12.66
N TRP A 28 -5.11 3.35 -13.75
CA TRP A 28 -5.73 4.38 -14.62
C TRP A 28 -5.53 4.16 -16.12
N GLY A 29 -4.93 3.03 -16.53
CA GLY A 29 -4.39 2.90 -17.88
C GLY A 29 -3.26 3.91 -18.15
N GLY A 30 -2.44 3.64 -19.16
CA GLY A 30 -1.27 4.45 -19.47
C GLY A 30 0.04 3.79 -19.03
N SER A 31 1.07 3.96 -19.87
CA SER A 31 2.34 3.26 -19.77
C SER A 31 3.26 3.79 -18.66
N TYR A 32 2.86 4.83 -17.94
CA TYR A 32 3.77 5.58 -17.08
C TYR A 32 3.08 6.14 -15.84
N ASN A 33 3.56 5.73 -14.67
CA ASN A 33 3.07 6.23 -13.39
C ASN A 33 4.09 5.91 -12.27
N VAL A 34 3.94 6.60 -11.15
CA VAL A 34 4.74 6.41 -9.95
C VAL A 34 3.96 5.74 -8.82
N SER A 35 2.82 5.10 -9.11
CA SER A 35 2.02 4.49 -8.05
C SER A 35 2.75 3.30 -7.43
N ALA A 36 2.59 3.21 -6.11
CA ALA A 36 3.21 2.21 -5.27
C ALA A 36 2.13 1.38 -4.58
N GLY A 37 2.35 0.08 -4.54
CA GLY A 37 1.42 -0.86 -3.94
C GLY A 37 2.06 -2.23 -3.82
N TRP A 38 1.83 -2.86 -2.68
CA TRP A 38 2.13 -4.27 -2.48
C TRP A 38 0.82 -5.04 -2.44
N GLN A 39 0.84 -6.27 -2.94
CA GLN A 39 -0.23 -7.24 -2.79
C GLN A 39 0.36 -8.54 -2.30
N SER A 40 -0.46 -9.35 -1.65
CA SER A 40 -0.16 -10.70 -1.22
C SER A 40 -1.20 -11.65 -1.82
N PRO A 41 -0.82 -12.90 -2.17
CA PRO A 41 -1.78 -13.94 -2.54
C PRO A 41 -2.51 -14.53 -1.31
N VAL A 42 -2.11 -14.17 -0.09
CA VAL A 42 -2.76 -14.63 1.14
C VAL A 42 -4.19 -14.11 1.20
N ASP A 43 -5.14 -15.03 1.30
CA ASP A 43 -6.55 -14.74 1.52
C ASP A 43 -6.94 -15.06 2.96
N LEU A 44 -7.08 -14.02 3.79
CA LEU A 44 -7.45 -14.07 5.21
C LEU A 44 -8.92 -14.45 5.43
N TYR A 45 -9.73 -14.52 4.36
CA TYR A 45 -11.14 -14.88 4.41
C TYR A 45 -11.45 -16.17 3.66
N ARG A 46 -10.44 -16.88 3.16
CA ARG A 46 -10.66 -18.19 2.55
C ARG A 46 -11.39 -19.09 3.54
N PRO A 47 -12.45 -19.81 3.12
CA PRO A 47 -13.14 -20.75 4.00
C PRO A 47 -12.14 -21.76 4.53
N PHE A 48 -12.09 -21.90 5.85
CA PHE A 48 -11.36 -22.98 6.48
C PHE A 48 -12.13 -24.27 6.20
N SER A 49 -11.68 -25.07 5.22
CA SER A 49 -12.25 -26.41 5.07
C SER A 49 -11.67 -27.28 6.18
N GLU A 50 -12.54 -27.96 6.93
CA GLU A 50 -12.12 -28.95 7.94
C GLU A 50 -11.24 -30.06 7.32
N SER A 51 -11.41 -30.32 6.01
CA SER A 51 -10.59 -31.23 5.22
C SER A 51 -9.15 -30.73 4.97
N GLY A 52 -8.89 -29.43 5.12
CA GLY A 52 -7.55 -28.83 5.08
C GLY A 52 -6.94 -28.61 6.47
N ALA A 53 -7.69 -28.88 7.54
CA ALA A 53 -7.23 -28.71 8.93
C ALA A 53 -6.32 -29.84 9.39
N HIS A 54 -6.34 -30.97 8.71
CA HIS A 54 -5.44 -32.08 8.95
C HIS A 54 -4.21 -31.94 8.05
N GLY A 55 -3.03 -31.79 8.66
CA GLY A 55 -1.79 -32.15 7.96
C GLY A 55 -1.85 -33.62 7.49
N SER A 56 -0.90 -34.06 6.66
CA SER A 56 -0.81 -35.46 6.20
C SER A 56 -0.91 -36.50 7.33
N ASP A 57 -0.65 -36.06 8.56
CA ASP A 57 -0.54 -36.87 9.77
C ASP A 57 -1.70 -36.65 10.77
N GLY A 58 -2.78 -35.97 10.37
CA GLY A 58 -3.96 -35.73 11.22
C GLY A 58 -3.83 -34.59 12.23
N ILE A 59 -2.69 -33.90 12.28
CA ILE A 59 -2.43 -32.77 13.18
C ILE A 59 -3.29 -31.56 12.76
N MET A 60 -4.03 -31.00 13.73
CA MET A 60 -4.81 -29.79 13.54
C MET A 60 -3.88 -28.60 13.27
N LEU A 61 -3.98 -28.00 12.08
CA LEU A 61 -3.26 -26.78 11.76
C LEU A 61 -3.77 -25.62 12.62
N SER A 62 -2.86 -24.75 13.04
CA SER A 62 -3.24 -23.47 13.63
C SER A 62 -3.93 -22.60 12.59
N ALA A 63 -4.73 -21.64 13.05
CA ALA A 63 -5.34 -20.66 12.14
C ALA A 63 -4.28 -19.91 11.32
N ALA A 64 -3.14 -19.54 11.93
CA ALA A 64 -2.08 -18.82 11.23
C ALA A 64 -1.47 -19.65 10.09
N ALA A 65 -1.13 -20.92 10.36
CA ALA A 65 -0.62 -21.85 9.36
C ALA A 65 -1.65 -22.08 8.23
N ALA A 66 -2.93 -22.19 8.60
CA ALA A 66 -4.02 -22.35 7.64
C ALA A 66 -4.32 -21.10 6.81
N TYR A 67 -3.74 -19.94 7.10
CA TYR A 67 -3.77 -18.77 6.23
C TYR A 67 -2.40 -18.47 5.60
N GLY A 68 -1.36 -19.26 5.88
CA GLY A 68 0.00 -18.96 5.42
C GLY A 68 0.56 -17.69 6.05
N VAL A 69 0.16 -17.36 7.27
CA VAL A 69 0.61 -16.17 8.01
C VAL A 69 1.49 -16.61 9.19
N PRO A 70 2.62 -15.93 9.47
CA PRO A 70 3.41 -16.21 10.67
C PRO A 70 2.58 -16.06 11.95
N GLU A 71 2.78 -16.98 12.91
CA GLU A 71 2.05 -17.00 14.18
C GLU A 71 2.11 -15.68 14.94
N ASP A 72 3.29 -15.06 15.03
CA ASP A 72 3.50 -13.81 15.75
C ASP A 72 2.77 -12.63 15.08
N VAL A 73 2.67 -12.64 13.75
CA VAL A 73 1.95 -11.65 12.95
C VAL A 73 0.45 -11.85 13.15
N TRP A 74 -0.02 -13.09 13.04
CA TRP A 74 -1.43 -13.46 13.18
C TRP A 74 -1.97 -13.19 14.60
N ALA A 75 -1.18 -13.48 15.64
CA ALA A 75 -1.56 -13.24 17.03
C ALA A 75 -1.77 -11.75 17.35
N ARG A 76 -1.11 -10.86 16.60
CA ARG A 76 -1.20 -9.40 16.77
C ARG A 76 -2.20 -8.73 15.83
N ARG A 77 -2.90 -9.51 15.00
CA ARG A 77 -3.88 -8.97 14.04
C ARG A 77 -4.95 -8.15 14.75
N LYS A 78 -5.55 -7.21 14.02
CA LYS A 78 -6.71 -6.45 14.47
C LYS A 78 -7.87 -6.68 13.51
N GLN A 79 -9.06 -6.91 14.04
CA GLN A 79 -10.27 -7.04 13.25
C GLN A 79 -11.29 -6.01 13.73
N VAL A 80 -11.94 -5.35 12.78
CA VAL A 80 -12.93 -4.32 13.07
C VAL A 80 -14.01 -4.33 11.99
N VAL A 81 -15.26 -4.18 12.41
CA VAL A 81 -16.37 -3.92 11.51
C VAL A 81 -16.53 -2.41 11.40
N GLN A 82 -16.36 -1.87 10.19
CA GLN A 82 -16.65 -0.48 9.87
C GLN A 82 -18.11 -0.36 9.43
N ARG A 83 -18.82 0.58 10.03
CA ARG A 83 -20.21 0.95 9.70
C ARG A 83 -20.29 2.33 9.05
N GLU A 84 -21.49 2.66 8.58
CA GLU A 84 -21.81 3.97 8.04
C GLU A 84 -21.39 5.10 8.99
N GLY A 85 -20.73 6.12 8.43
CA GLY A 85 -20.24 7.29 9.16
C GLY A 85 -18.88 7.10 9.84
N GLU A 86 -18.39 5.86 9.95
CA GLU A 86 -17.10 5.59 10.58
C GLU A 86 -15.92 5.79 9.63
N THR A 87 -14.81 6.29 10.18
CA THR A 87 -13.54 6.45 9.48
C THR A 87 -12.50 5.49 10.04
N VAL A 88 -11.92 4.65 9.18
CA VAL A 88 -10.84 3.73 9.54
C VAL A 88 -9.50 4.38 9.18
N LEU A 89 -8.63 4.54 10.18
CA LEU A 89 -7.25 5.01 9.97
C LEU A 89 -6.33 3.81 9.77
N ILE A 90 -5.74 3.70 8.57
CA ILE A 90 -4.78 2.64 8.23
C ILE A 90 -3.36 3.18 8.46
N PRO A 91 -2.60 2.66 9.45
CA PRO A 91 -1.26 3.14 9.67
C PRO A 91 -0.30 2.69 8.55
N PRO A 92 0.81 3.41 8.31
CA PRO A 92 1.75 3.04 7.26
C PRO A 92 2.31 1.62 7.46
N ARG A 93 2.43 0.87 6.35
CA ARG A 93 2.99 -0.49 6.27
C ARG A 93 2.16 -1.59 6.93
N TRP A 94 0.93 -1.30 7.33
CA TRP A 94 0.00 -2.35 7.78
C TRP A 94 -0.62 -3.04 6.57
N TRP A 95 -0.57 -4.37 6.58
CA TRP A 95 -1.30 -5.19 5.63
C TRP A 95 -2.77 -5.22 6.03
N HIS A 96 -3.66 -5.26 5.05
CA HIS A 96 -5.08 -5.31 5.32
C HIS A 96 -5.84 -6.02 4.19
N GLN A 97 -6.90 -6.73 4.58
CA GLN A 97 -7.89 -7.26 3.65
C GLN A 97 -9.28 -6.87 4.14
N VAL A 98 -10.14 -6.49 3.20
CA VAL A 98 -11.49 -6.00 3.48
C VAL A 98 -12.51 -6.90 2.79
N ILE A 99 -13.50 -7.36 3.55
CA ILE A 99 -14.72 -7.96 3.00
C ILE A 99 -15.88 -7.00 3.19
N HIS A 100 -16.70 -6.89 2.16
CA HIS A 100 -17.95 -6.14 2.17
C HIS A 100 -19.06 -7.06 2.67
N LEU A 101 -19.59 -6.78 3.86
CA LEU A 101 -20.68 -7.56 4.47
C LEU A 101 -22.05 -7.17 3.91
N ALA A 102 -22.14 -5.97 3.33
CA ALA A 102 -23.28 -5.48 2.57
C ALA A 102 -22.78 -4.60 1.41
N PRO A 103 -23.62 -4.31 0.38
CA PRO A 103 -23.31 -3.26 -0.59
C PRO A 103 -22.87 -1.98 0.13
N SER A 104 -21.80 -1.35 -0.36
CA SER A 104 -21.19 -0.23 0.36
C SER A 104 -20.58 0.79 -0.58
N ILE A 105 -20.59 2.05 -0.17
CA ILE A 105 -19.87 3.14 -0.82
C ILE A 105 -18.94 3.79 0.21
N ALA A 106 -17.64 3.83 -0.10
CA ALA A 106 -16.65 4.49 0.73
C ALA A 106 -15.68 5.33 -0.10
N VAL A 107 -15.15 6.39 0.50
CA VAL A 107 -14.10 7.24 -0.03
C VAL A 107 -12.84 6.97 0.79
N ALA A 108 -11.73 6.74 0.10
CA ALA A 108 -10.42 6.56 0.71
C ALA A 108 -9.48 7.67 0.23
N SER A 109 -8.76 8.27 1.16
CA SER A 109 -7.76 9.30 0.91
C SER A 109 -6.46 8.96 1.63
N GLN A 110 -5.34 9.25 0.98
CA GLN A 110 -4.03 9.18 1.62
C GLN A 110 -3.70 10.55 2.21
N HIS A 111 -3.64 10.62 3.55
CA HIS A 111 -3.28 11.84 4.26
C HIS A 111 -1.82 11.82 4.69
N TYR A 112 -1.14 12.96 4.54
CA TYR A 112 0.18 13.17 5.11
C TYR A 112 0.10 14.18 6.26
N ALA A 113 0.19 13.69 7.49
CA ALA A 113 0.17 14.54 8.67
C ALA A 113 1.49 15.32 8.81
N GLY A 114 1.47 16.59 8.41
CA GLY A 114 2.55 17.55 8.59
C GLY A 114 3.84 17.24 7.83
N ALA A 115 4.91 17.99 8.16
CA ALA A 115 6.19 17.91 7.47
C ALA A 115 6.87 16.53 7.58
N ARG A 116 6.70 15.83 8.72
CA ARG A 116 7.27 14.50 8.93
C ARG A 116 6.61 13.44 8.05
N GLY A 117 5.27 13.46 7.96
CA GLY A 117 4.53 12.56 7.08
C GLY A 117 4.90 12.77 5.62
N ARG A 118 4.94 14.03 5.18
CA ARG A 118 5.34 14.41 3.83
C ARG A 118 6.74 13.90 3.47
N ARG A 119 7.72 14.10 4.34
CA ARG A 119 9.09 13.59 4.14
C ARG A 119 9.13 12.07 3.95
N ARG A 120 8.39 11.31 4.76
CA ARG A 120 8.36 9.84 4.65
C ARG A 120 7.75 9.37 3.32
N ILE A 121 6.69 10.04 2.86
CA ILE A 121 6.05 9.72 1.59
C ILE A 121 6.97 10.06 0.42
N PHE A 122 7.62 11.21 0.45
CA PHE A 122 8.59 11.58 -0.58
C PHE A 122 9.74 10.60 -0.66
N GLN A 123 10.31 10.20 0.48
CA GLN A 123 11.34 9.16 0.50
C GLN A 123 10.79 7.84 -0.05
N HIS A 124 9.58 7.43 0.34
CA HIS A 124 8.98 6.20 -0.16
C HIS A 124 8.78 6.21 -1.68
N ILE A 125 8.28 7.30 -2.27
CA ILE A 125 8.13 7.43 -3.73
C ILE A 125 9.49 7.32 -4.42
N ARG A 126 10.51 7.99 -3.88
CA ARG A 126 11.89 7.94 -4.40
C ARG A 126 12.47 6.53 -4.35
N ASP A 127 12.36 5.86 -3.20
CA ASP A 127 12.82 4.48 -3.04
C ASP A 127 12.07 3.53 -3.99
N TRP A 128 10.77 3.74 -4.15
CA TRP A 128 9.93 2.95 -5.05
C TRP A 128 10.32 3.09 -6.51
N CYS A 129 10.64 4.31 -6.93
CA CYS A 129 11.03 4.64 -8.31
C CYS A 129 12.53 4.39 -8.59
N GLY A 130 13.30 3.94 -7.61
CA GLY A 130 14.72 3.65 -7.79
C GLY A 130 15.63 4.89 -7.76
N CYS A 131 15.20 6.01 -7.17
CA CYS A 131 15.99 7.24 -7.06
C CYS A 131 17.19 7.15 -6.08
N GLY A 132 17.56 5.95 -5.63
CA GLY A 132 18.51 5.72 -4.53
C GLY A 132 19.93 6.27 -4.74
N GLY A 133 20.30 6.63 -5.98
CA GLY A 133 21.60 7.23 -6.29
C GLY A 133 21.66 8.76 -6.17
N SER A 134 20.52 9.45 -6.08
CA SER A 134 20.45 10.92 -6.00
C SER A 134 20.15 11.36 -4.57
N ALA A 135 20.87 12.35 -4.05
CA ALA A 135 20.49 13.00 -2.80
C ALA A 135 19.36 14.01 -3.07
N ALA A 136 18.38 14.09 -2.17
CA ALA A 136 17.41 15.18 -2.24
C ALA A 136 18.13 16.53 -2.05
N PRO A 137 17.79 17.58 -2.81
CA PRO A 137 18.34 18.91 -2.63
C PRO A 137 18.21 19.35 -1.17
N PRO A 138 19.28 19.84 -0.52
CA PRO A 138 19.24 20.22 0.88
C PRO A 138 18.17 21.30 1.18
N GLU A 139 17.91 22.17 0.21
CA GLU A 139 16.90 23.24 0.26
C GLU A 139 15.46 22.78 0.05
N ILE A 140 15.20 21.51 -0.31
CA ILE A 140 13.83 21.05 -0.58
C ILE A 140 12.87 21.32 0.57
N ARG A 141 13.40 21.35 1.80
CA ARG A 141 12.62 21.60 3.02
C ARG A 141 12.05 23.02 3.10
N SER A 142 12.71 24.00 2.49
CA SER A 142 12.27 25.40 2.48
C SER A 142 11.33 25.72 1.32
N TRP A 143 11.21 24.84 0.34
CA TRP A 143 10.33 25.07 -0.80
C TRP A 143 8.85 25.03 -0.43
N PRO A 144 7.97 25.74 -1.17
CA PRO A 144 6.54 25.56 -1.06
C PRO A 144 6.13 24.08 -1.25
N PRO A 145 5.10 23.57 -0.55
CA PRO A 145 4.70 22.16 -0.64
C PRO A 145 4.48 21.66 -2.06
N GLN A 146 3.89 22.48 -2.92
CA GLN A 146 3.67 22.15 -4.33
C GLN A 146 4.99 21.88 -5.08
N LYS A 147 5.99 22.76 -4.93
CA LYS A 147 7.31 22.58 -5.55
C LYS A 147 8.03 21.32 -5.04
N GLN A 148 7.83 20.95 -3.78
CA GLN A 148 8.37 19.69 -3.25
C GLN A 148 7.71 18.47 -3.93
N VAL A 149 6.39 18.50 -4.11
CA VAL A 149 5.64 17.44 -4.81
C VAL A 149 6.09 17.32 -6.26
N GLU A 150 6.16 18.45 -6.97
CA GLU A 150 6.62 18.53 -8.36
C GLU A 150 8.00 17.90 -8.55
N TRP A 151 8.95 18.26 -7.68
CA TRP A 151 10.29 17.69 -7.74
C TRP A 151 10.29 16.17 -7.52
N VAL A 152 9.59 15.65 -6.51
CA VAL A 152 9.52 14.20 -6.25
C VAL A 152 8.89 13.45 -7.43
N LEU A 153 7.84 14.02 -8.04
CA LEU A 153 7.19 13.41 -9.19
C LEU A 153 8.12 13.39 -10.40
N GLN A 154 8.80 14.50 -10.69
CA GLN A 154 9.77 14.57 -11.79
C GLN A 154 10.89 13.56 -11.58
N GLU A 155 11.51 13.56 -10.40
CA GLU A 155 12.62 12.65 -10.09
C GLU A 155 12.19 11.19 -10.17
N GLY A 156 11.01 10.86 -9.63
CA GLY A 156 10.45 9.51 -9.67
C GLY A 156 10.15 9.04 -11.11
N LEU A 157 9.57 9.91 -11.94
CA LEU A 157 9.28 9.61 -13.34
C LEU A 157 10.57 9.38 -14.13
N CYS A 158 11.58 10.25 -13.98
CA CYS A 158 12.87 10.11 -14.66
C CYS A 158 13.62 8.85 -14.22
N ALA A 159 13.66 8.56 -12.91
CA ALA A 159 14.34 7.35 -12.42
C ALA A 159 13.66 6.07 -12.90
N LYS A 160 12.32 6.04 -12.92
CA LYS A 160 11.55 4.85 -13.27
C LYS A 160 11.48 4.59 -14.78
N HIS A 161 11.44 5.64 -15.60
CA HIS A 161 11.16 5.55 -17.04
C HIS A 161 12.31 6.02 -17.94
N GLY A 162 13.41 6.50 -17.36
CA GLY A 162 14.50 7.17 -18.08
C GLY A 162 14.24 8.68 -18.22
N THR A 163 15.32 9.47 -18.30
CA THR A 163 15.25 10.94 -18.25
C THR A 163 14.33 11.54 -19.32
N ASP A 164 14.53 11.19 -20.60
CA ASP A 164 13.76 11.79 -21.70
C ASP A 164 12.25 11.52 -21.58
N VAL A 165 11.91 10.27 -21.26
CA VAL A 165 10.52 9.84 -21.08
C VAL A 165 9.94 10.48 -19.83
N GLY A 166 10.66 10.46 -18.70
CA GLY A 166 10.23 11.03 -17.44
C GLY A 166 9.98 12.52 -17.52
N GLU A 167 10.86 13.29 -18.17
CA GLU A 167 10.69 14.74 -18.35
C GLU A 167 9.47 15.07 -19.21
N ARG A 168 9.27 14.34 -20.31
CA ARG A 168 8.08 14.53 -21.17
C ARG A 168 6.80 14.32 -20.37
N LEU A 169 6.73 13.21 -19.63
CA LEU A 169 5.57 12.87 -18.81
C LEU A 169 5.31 13.89 -17.71
N PHE A 170 6.38 14.37 -17.07
CA PHE A 170 6.25 15.40 -16.06
C PHE A 170 5.67 16.70 -16.64
N LYS A 171 6.12 17.11 -17.83
CA LYS A 171 5.57 18.28 -18.54
C LYS A 171 4.10 18.09 -18.90
N GLU A 172 3.72 16.92 -19.44
CA GLU A 172 2.32 16.59 -19.74
C GLU A 172 1.44 16.64 -18.49
N LEU A 173 1.91 16.08 -17.37
CA LEU A 173 1.20 16.12 -16.09
C LEU A 173 1.00 17.55 -15.57
N MET A 174 1.99 18.43 -15.76
CA MET A 174 1.90 19.83 -15.31
C MET A 174 1.05 20.70 -16.25
N ALA A 175 0.97 20.37 -17.55
CA ALA A 175 0.17 21.10 -18.51
C ALA A 175 -1.35 20.86 -18.37
N GLY A 176 -1.75 19.76 -17.73
CA GLY A 176 -3.16 19.43 -17.45
C GLY A 176 -3.72 20.04 -16.16
N ARG A 177 -2.98 20.94 -15.51
CA ARG A 177 -3.39 21.66 -14.28
C ARG A 177 -3.69 23.12 -14.58
#